data_AF-A0A927T4Y6-F1
#
_entry.id   AF-A0A927T4Y6-F1
#
_cell.length_a   1.000
_cell.length_b   1.000
_cell.length_c   1.000
_cell.angle_alpha   90.00
_cell.angle_beta   90.00
_cell.angle_gamma   90.00
#
_symmetry.space_group_name_H-M   'P 1'
#
loop_
_entity.id
_entity.type
_entity.pdbx_description
1 polymer ?
#
loop_
_entity_poly.entity_id
_entity_poly.type
_entity_poly.pdbx_seq_one_letter_code
_entity_poly.pdbx_strand_id
1 'polypeptide(L)'
;MNKYLKSKTSLFLMELIITILLFAACGAVCVKLFVTSYVMTKETVELNEAVSVAQGFAEVMRGTNGDIDSVLMHYPDAVRGDGGFFEVFYDEEFEPCGYSDAVYVSDVTMKPNGAIQNMEVRIVRLSDYSDIYTLNVTKYMNNTKG
;
A
#
# COMPACT_ATOMS: atom_id res chain seq x y z
N MET A 1 -52.06 46.99 -32.82
CA MET A 1 -51.71 45.64 -33.31
C MET A 1 -50.56 45.10 -32.47
N ASN A 2 -50.83 44.54 -31.29
CA ASN A 2 -49.78 44.02 -30.40
C ASN A 2 -49.53 42.55 -30.73
N LYS A 3 -48.49 42.30 -31.54
CA LYS A 3 -47.95 40.95 -31.73
C LYS A 3 -47.15 40.59 -30.49
N TYR A 4 -47.71 39.70 -29.66
CA TYR A 4 -47.02 39.06 -28.55
C TYR A 4 -45.89 38.15 -29.10
N LEU A 5 -44.69 38.70 -29.26
CA LEU A 5 -43.45 37.96 -29.47
C LEU A 5 -42.92 37.49 -28.10
N LYS A 6 -43.54 36.49 -27.47
CA LYS A 6 -43.07 36.01 -26.15
C LYS A 6 -43.18 34.50 -25.92
N SER A 7 -42.91 33.69 -26.94
CA SER A 7 -42.97 32.22 -26.82
C SER A 7 -41.71 31.48 -27.27
N LYS A 8 -41.04 31.89 -28.36
CA LYS A 8 -39.83 31.18 -28.86
C LYS A 8 -38.57 31.37 -28.01
N THR A 9 -38.35 32.57 -27.46
CA THR A 9 -37.12 32.87 -26.69
C THR A 9 -37.09 32.14 -25.35
N SER A 10 -38.26 31.89 -24.74
CA SER A 10 -38.36 31.17 -23.45
C SER A 10 -38.00 29.68 -23.58
N LEU A 11 -38.38 29.05 -24.69
CA LEU A 11 -38.11 27.63 -24.95
C LEU A 11 -36.62 27.37 -25.18
N PHE A 12 -35.97 28.21 -25.99
CA PHE A 12 -34.52 28.14 -26.21
C PHE A 12 -33.72 28.36 -24.93
N LEU A 13 -34.13 29.32 -24.10
CA LEU A 13 -33.48 29.59 -22.82
C LEU A 13 -33.61 28.41 -21.84
N MET A 14 -34.78 27.76 -21.80
CA MET A 14 -35.02 26.58 -20.98
C MET A 14 -34.14 25.40 -21.42
N GLU A 15 -34.04 25.14 -22.73
CA GLU A 15 -33.20 24.09 -23.30
C GLU A 15 -31.71 24.30 -22.98
N LEU A 16 -31.23 25.54 -23.09
CA LEU A 16 -29.87 25.90 -22.73
C LEU A 16 -29.60 25.68 -21.24
N ILE A 17 -30.52 26.11 -20.36
CA ILE A 17 -30.37 25.91 -18.91
C ILE A 17 -30.31 24.41 -18.58
N ILE A 18 -31.21 23.60 -19.14
CA ILE A 18 -31.20 22.14 -18.91
C ILE A 18 -29.89 21.52 -19.40
N THR A 19 -29.40 21.92 -20.57
CA THR A 19 -28.13 21.43 -21.13
C THR A 19 -26.95 21.77 -20.23
N ILE A 20 -26.87 23.01 -19.73
CA ILE A 20 -25.82 23.44 -18.80
C ILE A 20 -25.92 22.68 -17.48
N LEU A 21 -27.13 22.47 -16.94
CA LEU A 21 -27.33 21.72 -15.71
C LEU A 21 -26.90 20.25 -15.85
N LEU A 22 -27.24 19.60 -16.96
CA LEU A 22 -26.81 18.23 -17.24
C LEU A 22 -25.30 18.15 -17.42
N PHE A 23 -24.70 19.11 -18.13
CA PHE A 23 -23.25 19.17 -18.27
C PHE A 23 -22.54 19.37 -16.93
N ALA A 24 -23.07 20.25 -16.07
CA ALA A 24 -22.55 20.45 -14.71
C ALA A 24 -22.69 19.18 -13.86
N ALA A 25 -23.82 18.49 -13.92
CA ALA A 25 -24.05 17.23 -13.20
C ALA A 25 -23.07 16.14 -13.66
N CYS A 26 -22.91 15.94 -14.97
CA CYS A 26 -21.93 15.01 -15.53
C CYS A 26 -20.51 15.38 -15.12
N GLY A 27 -20.14 16.66 -15.21
CA GLY A 27 -18.82 17.15 -14.79
C GLY A 27 -18.52 16.84 -13.32
N ALA A 28 -19.48 17.05 -12.42
CA ALA A 28 -19.34 16.70 -11.01
C ALA A 28 -19.12 15.19 -10.79
N VAL A 29 -19.87 14.34 -11.50
CA VAL A 29 -19.70 12.88 -11.43
C VAL A 29 -18.33 12.46 -11.97
N CYS A 30 -17.89 13.02 -13.11
CA CYS A 30 -16.59 12.72 -13.71
C CYS A 30 -15.43 13.06 -12.76
N VAL A 31 -15.46 14.24 -12.13
CA VAL A 31 -14.44 14.63 -11.13
C VAL A 31 -14.48 13.69 -9.93
N LYS A 32 -15.68 13.35 -9.43
CA LYS A 32 -15.81 12.41 -8.30
C LYS A 32 -15.19 11.06 -8.63
N LEU A 33 -15.54 10.48 -9.78
CA LEU A 33 -14.99 9.19 -10.22
C LEU A 33 -13.48 9.26 -10.33
N PHE A 34 -12.94 10.34 -10.92
CA PHE A 34 -11.50 10.52 -11.07
C PHE A 34 -10.77 10.57 -9.73
N VAL A 35 -11.27 11.37 -8.78
CA VAL A 35 -10.68 11.46 -7.43
C VAL A 35 -10.73 10.12 -6.71
N THR A 36 -11.87 9.42 -6.77
CA THR A 36 -12.01 8.09 -6.15
C THR A 36 -11.08 7.07 -6.78
N SER A 37 -10.98 7.02 -8.10
CA SER A 37 -10.05 6.12 -8.79
C SER A 37 -8.60 6.44 -8.45
N TYR A 38 -8.22 7.71 -8.37
CA TYR A 38 -6.87 8.12 -8.00
C TYR A 38 -6.50 7.64 -6.58
N VAL A 39 -7.39 7.84 -5.60
CA VAL A 39 -7.17 7.37 -4.22
C VAL A 39 -7.05 5.84 -4.19
N MET A 40 -7.96 5.13 -4.86
CA MET A 40 -7.93 3.67 -4.94
C MET A 40 -6.64 3.16 -5.59
N THR A 41 -6.15 3.81 -6.64
CA THR A 41 -4.88 3.46 -7.27
C THR A 41 -3.72 3.64 -6.30
N LYS A 42 -3.68 4.73 -5.51
CA LYS A 42 -2.62 4.96 -4.52
C LYS A 42 -2.61 3.84 -3.46
N GLU A 43 -3.77 3.49 -2.91
CA GLU A 43 -3.90 2.39 -1.94
C GLU A 43 -3.51 1.03 -2.55
N THR A 44 -3.86 0.79 -3.81
CA THR A 44 -3.50 -0.45 -4.51
C THR A 44 -1.99 -0.58 -4.74
N VAL A 45 -1.34 0.52 -5.14
CA VAL A 45 0.12 0.56 -5.33
C VAL A 45 0.82 0.29 -4.00
N GLU A 46 0.43 1.00 -2.94
CA GLU A 46 0.98 0.82 -1.60
C GLU A 46 0.81 -0.62 -1.10
N LEU A 47 -0.37 -1.21 -1.25
CA LEU A 47 -0.60 -2.61 -0.89
C LEU A 47 0.25 -3.57 -1.72
N ASN A 48 0.39 -3.34 -3.03
CA ASN A 48 1.18 -4.19 -3.90
C ASN A 48 2.67 -4.18 -3.53
N GLU A 49 3.23 -3.00 -3.24
CA GLU A 49 4.61 -2.89 -2.76
C GLU A 49 4.78 -3.55 -1.39
N ALA A 50 3.85 -3.33 -0.45
CA ALA A 50 3.87 -4.00 0.85
C ALA A 50 3.86 -5.54 0.73
N VAL A 51 3.06 -6.09 -0.19
CA VAL A 51 3.04 -7.52 -0.49
C VAL A 51 4.39 -7.96 -1.07
N SER A 52 4.95 -7.21 -2.02
CA SER A 52 6.23 -7.50 -2.67
C SER A 52 7.38 -7.55 -1.65
N VAL A 53 7.47 -6.54 -0.78
CA VAL A 53 8.45 -6.46 0.31
C VAL A 53 8.30 -7.65 1.26
N ALA A 54 7.07 -7.93 1.72
CA ALA A 54 6.81 -9.04 2.63
C ALA A 54 7.19 -10.40 2.01
N GLN A 55 6.89 -10.57 0.72
CA GLN A 55 7.30 -11.76 -0.03
C GLN A 55 8.82 -11.87 -0.16
N GLY A 56 9.53 -10.77 -0.37
CA GLY A 56 11.00 -10.74 -0.38
C GLY A 56 11.58 -11.33 0.91
N PHE A 57 11.08 -10.91 2.08
CA PHE A 57 11.52 -11.50 3.35
C PHE A 57 11.21 -13.00 3.45
N ALA A 58 10.03 -13.42 2.98
CA ALA A 58 9.63 -14.83 2.96
C ALA A 58 10.57 -15.67 2.08
N GLU A 59 10.94 -15.16 0.91
CA GLU A 59 11.85 -15.79 -0.03
C GLU A 59 13.25 -15.90 0.53
N VAL A 60 13.78 -14.83 1.13
CA VAL A 60 15.09 -14.83 1.80
C VAL A 60 15.11 -15.83 2.96
N MET A 61 14.08 -15.85 3.81
CA MET A 61 14.01 -16.84 4.89
C MET A 61 13.99 -18.28 4.34
N ARG A 62 13.24 -18.53 3.27
CA ARG A 62 13.16 -19.85 2.62
C ARG A 62 14.47 -20.25 1.93
N GLY A 63 15.16 -19.31 1.29
CA GLY A 63 16.41 -19.53 0.57
C GLY A 63 17.66 -19.65 1.44
N THR A 64 17.66 -19.08 2.65
CA THR A 64 18.81 -19.10 3.57
C THR A 64 18.73 -20.25 4.58
N ASN A 65 19.55 -20.26 5.65
CA ASN A 65 19.42 -21.23 6.74
C ASN A 65 18.23 -20.95 7.67
N GLY A 66 17.48 -19.85 7.46
CA GLY A 66 16.33 -19.49 8.27
C GLY A 66 16.68 -18.84 9.61
N ASP A 67 17.96 -18.58 9.89
CA ASP A 67 18.38 -17.75 11.02
C ASP A 67 18.30 -16.25 10.65
N ILE A 68 18.15 -15.41 11.68
CA ILE A 68 18.04 -13.96 11.52
C ILE A 68 19.30 -13.34 10.90
N ASP A 69 20.49 -13.85 11.22
CA ASP A 69 21.74 -13.27 10.71
C ASP A 69 21.86 -13.47 9.21
N SER A 70 21.50 -14.65 8.69
CA SER A 70 21.43 -14.91 7.26
C SER A 70 20.41 -14.02 6.54
N VAL A 71 19.26 -13.73 7.15
CA VAL A 71 18.27 -12.82 6.56
C VAL A 71 18.80 -11.38 6.51
N LEU A 72 19.41 -10.91 7.60
CA LEU A 72 19.98 -9.55 7.69
C LEU A 72 21.11 -9.30 6.68
N MET A 73 21.84 -10.34 6.24
CA MET A 73 22.83 -10.20 5.15
C MET A 73 22.22 -9.72 3.82
N HIS A 74 20.92 -9.97 3.60
CA HIS A 74 20.21 -9.52 2.40
C HIS A 74 19.54 -8.15 2.57
N TYR A 75 19.46 -7.63 3.81
CA TYR A 75 18.85 -6.35 4.14
C TYR A 75 19.83 -5.50 4.95
N PRO A 76 20.82 -4.87 4.28
CA PRO A 76 21.88 -4.11 4.96
C PRO A 76 21.36 -2.87 5.69
N ASP A 77 20.23 -2.32 5.26
CA ASP A 77 19.56 -1.17 5.88
C ASP A 77 18.67 -1.56 7.07
N ALA A 78 18.65 -2.84 7.43
CA ALA A 78 17.85 -3.32 8.55
C ALA A 78 18.41 -2.87 9.91
N VAL A 79 17.54 -2.35 10.76
CA VAL A 79 17.82 -2.00 12.14
C VAL A 79 17.43 -3.19 13.03
N ARG A 80 18.42 -3.90 13.57
CA ARG A 80 18.18 -5.05 14.44
C ARG A 80 17.72 -4.60 15.83
N GLY A 81 16.61 -5.16 16.30
CA GLY A 81 16.14 -5.04 17.66
C GLY A 81 16.38 -6.30 18.50
N ASP A 82 15.69 -6.37 19.63
CA ASP A 82 15.82 -7.49 20.57
C ASP A 82 14.94 -8.69 20.20
N GLY A 83 15.33 -9.90 20.64
CA GLY A 83 14.43 -11.06 20.62
C GLY A 83 14.06 -11.60 19.24
N GLY A 84 14.91 -11.40 18.23
CA GLY A 84 14.65 -11.86 16.85
C GLY A 84 13.83 -10.86 16.03
N PHE A 85 13.71 -9.62 16.51
CA PHE A 85 13.06 -8.52 15.83
C PHE A 85 14.05 -7.69 15.01
N PHE A 86 13.62 -7.18 13.86
CA PHE A 86 14.32 -6.15 13.11
C PHE A 86 13.35 -5.33 12.25
N GLU A 87 13.78 -4.13 11.88
CA GLU A 87 13.00 -3.17 11.10
C GLU A 87 13.75 -2.79 9.82
N VAL A 88 13.01 -2.47 8.75
CA VAL A 88 13.55 -1.78 7.57
C VAL A 88 12.63 -0.61 7.28
N PHE A 89 13.20 0.57 7.06
CA PHE A 89 12.45 1.80 6.79
C PHE A 89 12.42 2.09 5.30
N TYR A 90 11.29 2.62 4.82
CA TYR A 90 11.08 2.91 3.40
C TYR A 90 10.47 4.30 3.20
N ASP A 91 10.86 4.97 2.12
CA ASP A 91 10.33 6.28 1.71
C ASP A 91 8.94 6.15 1.02
N GLU A 92 8.42 7.23 0.41
CA GLU A 92 7.10 7.19 -0.26
C GLU A 92 7.09 6.24 -1.49
N GLU A 93 8.25 6.01 -2.08
CA GLU A 93 8.49 5.17 -3.24
C GLU A 93 8.80 3.69 -2.89
N PHE A 94 8.74 3.32 -1.60
CA PHE A 94 9.12 1.98 -1.10
C PHE A 94 10.61 1.63 -1.28
N GLU A 95 11.47 2.63 -1.41
CA GLU A 95 12.92 2.43 -1.43
C GLU A 95 13.49 2.48 0.00
N PRO A 96 14.48 1.62 0.34
CA PRO A 96 15.10 1.62 1.66
C PRO A 96 15.70 2.99 2.02
N CYS A 97 15.38 3.51 3.19
CA CYS A 97 15.84 4.81 3.65
C CYS A 97 16.14 4.84 5.17
N GLY A 98 16.62 5.98 5.65
CA GLY A 98 16.79 6.22 7.09
C GLY A 98 15.48 6.64 7.77
N TYR A 99 15.43 6.54 9.10
CA TYR A 99 14.25 6.87 9.91
C TYR A 99 13.69 8.29 9.66
N SER A 100 14.54 9.28 9.33
CA SER A 100 14.13 10.67 9.11
C SER A 100 13.20 10.86 7.91
N ASP A 101 13.36 10.03 6.89
CA ASP A 101 12.70 10.16 5.60
C ASP A 101 11.65 9.05 5.39
N ALA A 102 11.46 8.21 6.41
CA ALA A 102 10.61 7.04 6.37
C ALA A 102 9.12 7.40 6.36
N VAL A 103 8.39 6.80 5.42
CA VAL A 103 6.92 6.80 5.33
C VAL A 103 6.35 5.45 5.76
N TYR A 104 7.10 4.36 5.50
CA TYR A 104 6.72 3.00 5.87
C TYR A 104 7.82 2.31 6.66
N VAL A 105 7.44 1.27 7.40
CA VAL A 105 8.37 0.37 8.09
C VAL A 105 7.92 -1.07 7.93
N SER A 106 8.87 -1.99 7.75
CA SER A 106 8.64 -3.43 7.87
C SER A 106 9.09 -3.92 9.25
N ASP A 107 8.14 -4.26 10.09
CA ASP A 107 8.37 -4.91 11.38
C ASP A 107 8.49 -6.41 11.14
N VAL A 108 9.68 -6.98 11.32
CA VAL A 108 9.92 -8.41 11.12
C VAL A 108 10.25 -9.08 12.44
N THR A 109 9.45 -10.06 12.83
CA THR A 109 9.68 -10.86 14.04
C THR A 109 9.95 -12.32 13.69
N MET A 110 11.13 -12.81 14.04
CA MET A 110 11.52 -14.20 13.88
C MET A 110 11.45 -14.93 15.22
N LYS A 111 10.56 -15.93 15.33
CA LYS A 111 10.40 -16.76 16.53
C LYS A 111 10.86 -18.19 16.23
N PRO A 112 11.98 -18.65 16.84
CA PRO A 112 12.36 -20.06 16.74
C PRO A 112 11.36 -20.92 17.51
N ASN A 113 10.90 -22.01 16.90
CA ASN A 113 10.00 -22.99 17.49
C ASN A 113 10.50 -24.42 17.24
N GLY A 114 11.62 -24.78 17.88
CA GLY A 114 12.22 -26.11 17.76
C GLY A 114 12.73 -26.38 16.34
N ALA A 115 12.10 -27.33 15.64
CA ALA A 115 12.43 -27.67 14.25
C ALA A 115 11.76 -26.75 13.21
N ILE A 116 11.06 -25.71 13.66
CA ILE A 116 10.32 -24.79 12.80
C ILE A 116 10.77 -23.37 13.12
N GLN A 117 11.03 -22.59 12.07
CA GLN A 117 11.23 -21.15 12.18
C GLN A 117 9.97 -20.44 11.67
N ASN A 118 9.40 -19.58 12.52
CA ASN A 118 8.33 -18.68 12.11
C ASN A 118 8.89 -17.26 11.92
N MET A 119 8.39 -16.58 10.90
CA MET A 119 8.63 -15.18 10.62
C MET A 119 7.27 -14.51 10.39
N GLU A 120 7.02 -13.46 11.16
CA GLU A 120 5.91 -12.54 10.93
C GLU A 120 6.49 -11.25 10.36
N VAL A 121 5.97 -10.81 9.22
CA VAL A 121 6.34 -9.55 8.58
C VAL A 121 5.10 -8.65 8.57
N ARG A 122 5.19 -7.48 9.20
CA ARG A 122 4.14 -6.46 9.18
C ARG A 122 4.67 -5.24 8.46
N ILE A 123 3.94 -4.78 7.44
CA ILE A 123 4.24 -3.52 6.76
C ILE A 123 3.30 -2.46 7.30
N VAL A 124 3.87 -1.42 7.89
CA VAL A 124 3.14 -0.40 8.65
C VAL A 124 3.36 0.97 8.01
N ARG A 125 2.28 1.72 7.87
CA ARG A 125 2.32 3.13 7.48
C ARG A 125 2.61 3.99 8.70
N LEU A 126 3.67 4.81 8.67
CA LEU A 126 4.08 5.60 9.84
C LEU A 126 3.18 6.81 10.12
N SER A 127 2.41 7.28 9.13
CA SER A 127 1.54 8.46 9.31
C SER A 127 0.35 8.22 10.24
N ASP A 128 -0.18 6.99 10.28
CA ASP A 128 -1.32 6.60 11.10
C ASP A 128 -1.09 5.30 11.89
N TYR A 129 0.10 4.70 11.78
CA TYR A 129 0.46 3.41 12.38
C TYR A 129 -0.48 2.27 12.01
N SER A 130 -1.08 2.32 10.81
CA SER A 130 -1.94 1.25 10.29
C SER A 130 -1.14 0.16 9.61
N ASP A 131 -1.59 -1.09 9.78
CA ASP A 131 -1.04 -2.25 9.09
C ASP A 131 -1.56 -2.26 7.65
N ILE A 132 -0.67 -2.05 6.68
CA ILE A 132 -0.98 -2.14 5.26
C ILE A 132 -1.12 -3.63 4.88
N TYR A 133 -0.18 -4.45 5.35
CA TYR A 133 -0.15 -5.87 5.06
C TYR A 133 0.59 -6.65 6.15
N THR A 134 0.21 -7.92 6.33
CA THR A 134 0.90 -8.84 7.24
C THR A 134 1.06 -10.20 6.57
N LEU A 135 2.27 -10.73 6.60
CA LEU A 135 2.60 -12.06 6.10
C LEU A 135 3.19 -12.92 7.22
N ASN A 136 2.63 -14.11 7.38
CA ASN A 136 3.16 -15.14 8.26
C ASN A 136 3.82 -16.23 7.43
N VAL A 137 5.09 -16.51 7.72
CA VAL A 137 5.89 -17.49 7.00
C VAL A 137 6.43 -18.52 7.98
N THR A 138 6.27 -19.79 7.61
CA THR A 138 6.79 -20.92 8.37
C THR A 138 7.78 -21.68 7.51
N LYS A 139 8.95 -21.99 8.09
CA LYS A 139 9.99 -22.84 7.48
C LYS A 139 10.31 -24.01 8.39
N TYR A 140 10.33 -25.21 7.82
CA TYR A 140 10.83 -26.40 8.49
C TYR A 140 12.37 -26.44 8.39
N MET A 141 13.02 -26.54 9.54
CA MET A 141 14.46 -26.73 9.66
C MET A 141 14.73 -28.23 9.59
N ASN A 142 15.04 -28.75 8.39
CA ASN A 142 15.43 -30.15 8.25
C ASN A 142 16.74 -30.37 9.00
N ASN A 143 16.67 -31.08 10.12
CA ASN A 143 17.85 -31.52 10.83
C ASN A 143 18.43 -32.73 10.09
N THR A 144 19.18 -32.50 9.00
CA THR A 144 20.07 -33.52 8.44
C THR A 144 21.18 -33.76 9.45
N LYS A 145 20.88 -34.62 10.43
CA LYS A 145 21.88 -35.30 11.23
C LYS A 145 22.68 -36.17 10.27
N GLY A 146 23.92 -35.78 10.01
CA GLY A 146 24.96 -36.70 9.55
C GLY A 146 25.30 -37.73 10.60
#